data_AF-A0A8S3E2R3-F1
#
_entry.id   AF-A0A8S3E2R3-F1
#
_cell.length_a   1.000
_cell.length_b   1.000
_cell.length_c   1.000
_cell.angle_alpha   90.00
_cell.angle_beta   90.00
_cell.angle_gamma   90.00
#
_symmetry.space_group_name_H-M   'P 1'
#
loop_
_entity.id
_entity.type
_entity.pdbx_description
1 polymer ?
#
loop_
_entity_poly.entity_id
_entity_poly.type
_entity_poly.pdbx_seq_one_letter_code
_entity_poly.pdbx_strand_id
1 'polypeptide(L)'
;LDIIEQFVSTVEAAVKSCSNRIGLVQTSTTNDTLGTVINKSPLVGLSRIGALVKNLLIKSDRLFHIVVICTEWPTMDLFEKIFSTLLDNFQETWKNQINILCQKDDEIIRVYTNTIEGPMSVSISFTSLSIQKQQNPQTSEQLLSRKNCLKALYAINSFQWFQSHISTEKHAPALIRCLRYKTKILVKWKSLPSEVIEILIAHALSKSVSAVGVFRRVLEYLSSGLVLYDGPGLRIPWQTDEINNIFDKLTDQERNNITHEAQNGLRFMTFGKLNKWLEQYEVPKATKSYQKRPCSDYDNQMSAKRQCIESENIKK
;
A
#
# COMPACT_ATOMS: atom_id res chain seq x y z
N LEU A 1 -8.96 7.15 10.35
CA LEU A 1 -7.78 7.60 9.56
C LEU A 1 -6.85 8.41 10.44
N ASP A 2 -7.36 9.40 11.15
CA ASP A 2 -6.58 10.29 12.02
C ASP A 2 -5.74 9.54 13.07
N ILE A 3 -6.30 8.52 13.72
CA ILE A 3 -5.56 7.66 14.68
C ILE A 3 -4.37 6.96 14.01
N ILE A 4 -4.53 6.50 12.77
CA ILE A 4 -3.46 5.85 12.00
C ILE A 4 -2.37 6.88 11.66
N GLU A 5 -2.76 8.05 11.16
CA GLU A 5 -1.83 9.12 10.82
C GLU A 5 -1.07 9.62 12.04
N GLN A 6 -1.75 9.79 13.17
CA GLN A 6 -1.13 10.16 14.43
C GLN A 6 -0.12 9.10 14.87
N PHE A 7 -0.51 7.82 14.87
CA PHE A 7 0.38 6.73 15.27
C PHE A 7 1.63 6.64 14.38
N VAL A 8 1.47 6.68 13.05
CA VAL A 8 2.60 6.63 12.11
C VAL A 8 3.49 7.87 12.25
N SER A 9 2.90 9.06 12.44
CA SER A 9 3.64 10.29 12.66
C SER A 9 4.43 10.28 13.98
N THR A 10 3.86 9.70 15.04
CA THR A 10 4.55 9.51 16.32
C THR A 10 5.76 8.59 16.16
N VAL A 11 5.61 7.45 15.47
CA VAL A 11 6.73 6.54 15.22
C VAL A 11 7.80 7.22 14.36
N GLU A 12 7.41 7.95 13.32
CA GLU A 12 8.35 8.70 12.49
C GLU A 12 9.11 9.76 13.30
N ALA A 13 8.43 10.53 14.14
CA ALA A 13 9.05 11.53 15.00
C ALA A 13 10.04 10.90 16.00
N ALA A 14 9.70 9.74 16.56
CA ALA A 14 10.59 8.99 17.44
C ALA A 14 11.85 8.54 16.70
N VAL A 15 11.73 8.01 15.48
CA VAL A 15 12.90 7.61 14.66
C VAL A 15 13.75 8.83 14.27
N LYS A 16 13.14 9.97 13.94
CA LYS A 16 13.87 11.24 13.72
C LYS A 16 14.65 11.67 14.97
N SER A 17 14.05 11.56 16.15
CA SER A 17 14.72 11.85 17.42
C SER A 17 15.92 10.91 17.64
N CYS A 18 15.77 9.61 17.35
CA CYS A 18 16.89 8.65 17.40
C CYS A 18 18.01 9.04 16.43
N SER A 19 17.67 9.45 15.21
CA SER A 19 18.64 9.95 14.22
C SER A 19 19.48 11.09 14.77
N ASN A 20 18.82 12.08 15.39
CA ASN A 20 19.50 13.25 15.97
C ASN A 20 20.43 12.85 17.12
N ARG A 21 19.97 11.96 18.02
CA ARG A 21 20.79 11.45 19.13
C ARG A 21 22.01 10.66 18.64
N ILE A 22 21.84 9.81 17.62
CA ILE A 22 22.94 9.02 17.05
C ILE A 22 23.96 9.92 16.35
N GLY A 23 23.50 10.93 15.61
CA GLY A 23 24.37 11.92 14.98
C GLY A 23 25.19 12.72 16.00
N LEU A 24 24.59 13.10 17.13
CA LEU A 24 25.27 13.78 18.23
C LEU A 24 26.33 12.89 18.93
N VAL A 25 26.06 11.59 19.14
CA VAL A 25 27.02 10.67 19.77
C VAL A 25 28.28 10.45 18.92
N GLN A 26 28.21 10.62 17.60
CA GLN A 26 29.39 10.58 16.72
C GLN A 26 30.22 11.88 16.79
N THR A 27 29.69 12.97 17.37
CA THR A 27 30.41 14.25 17.50
C THR A 27 31.29 14.37 18.75
N SER A 28 31.22 13.42 19.69
CA SER A 28 31.89 13.53 21.00
C SER A 28 33.22 12.77 21.13
N THR A 29 33.92 12.48 20.02
CA THR A 29 35.30 11.94 20.06
C THR A 29 36.15 12.55 18.96
N THR A 30 36.81 13.68 19.27
CA THR A 30 38.27 13.94 19.12
C THR A 30 38.53 15.43 19.29
N ASN A 31 39.23 15.81 20.36
CA ASN A 31 40.06 17.00 20.34
C ASN A 31 41.29 16.65 19.51
N ASP A 32 41.42 17.20 18.30
CA ASP A 32 42.66 17.81 17.79
C ASP A 32 42.63 18.08 16.27
N THR A 33 43.07 19.29 15.93
CA THR A 33 43.62 19.78 14.65
C THR A 33 42.70 19.98 13.43
N LEU A 34 42.98 21.11 12.74
CA LEU A 34 42.29 21.67 11.57
C LEU A 34 42.09 20.65 10.44
N GLY A 35 40.86 20.19 10.32
CA GLY A 35 40.27 19.66 9.10
C GLY A 35 38.77 19.63 9.31
N THR A 36 38.00 20.35 8.50
CA THR A 36 36.54 20.33 8.57
C THR A 36 36.07 18.93 8.13
N VAL A 37 36.05 17.97 9.06
CA VAL A 37 35.44 16.66 8.85
C VAL A 37 33.95 16.91 8.75
N ILE A 38 33.43 16.95 7.51
CA ILE A 38 31.99 16.96 7.26
C ILE A 38 31.48 15.59 7.70
N ASN A 39 31.11 15.46 8.97
CA ASN A 39 30.52 14.25 9.52
C ASN A 39 29.19 13.98 8.80
N LYS A 40 29.17 12.99 7.91
CA LYS A 40 27.95 12.57 7.23
C LYS A 40 27.04 11.89 8.26
N SER A 41 25.84 12.42 8.47
CA SER A 41 24.81 11.75 9.25
C SER A 41 24.65 10.30 8.74
N PRO A 42 24.59 9.30 9.64
CA PRO A 42 24.42 7.90 9.23
C PRO A 42 23.07 7.68 8.53
N LEU A 43 22.08 8.53 8.82
CA LEU A 43 20.75 8.50 8.24
C LEU A 43 20.55 9.71 7.32
N VAL A 44 20.10 9.43 6.09
CA VAL A 44 19.74 10.42 5.07
C VAL A 44 18.30 10.90 5.28
N GLY A 45 17.39 9.99 5.64
CA GLY A 45 15.99 10.33 5.83
C GLY A 45 15.08 9.14 6.11
N LEU A 46 13.78 9.42 6.16
CA LEU A 46 12.71 8.45 6.38
C LEU A 46 11.71 8.54 5.24
N SER A 47 11.17 7.40 4.83
CA SER A 47 10.10 7.33 3.84
C SER A 47 8.95 6.47 4.36
N ARG A 48 7.76 7.06 4.50
CA ARG A 48 6.53 6.30 4.65
C ARG A 48 6.22 5.63 3.32
N ILE A 49 5.87 4.35 3.34
CA ILE A 49 5.58 3.57 2.13
C ILE A 49 4.30 2.74 2.30
N GLY A 50 3.84 2.14 1.20
CA GLY A 50 2.66 1.28 1.18
C GLY A 50 1.33 2.02 1.08
N ALA A 51 0.25 1.36 1.48
CA ALA A 51 -1.11 1.79 1.17
C ALA A 51 -1.53 3.11 1.85
N LEU A 52 -0.91 3.47 2.99
CA LEU A 52 -1.21 4.72 3.71
C LEU A 52 -0.92 5.94 2.84
N VAL A 53 0.34 6.12 2.44
CA VAL A 53 0.79 7.26 1.64
C VAL A 53 0.25 7.25 0.21
N LYS A 54 -0.09 6.08 -0.32
CA LYS A 54 -0.73 5.93 -1.63
C LYS A 54 -2.24 6.26 -1.60
N ASN A 55 -2.81 6.59 -0.44
CA ASN A 55 -4.26 6.76 -0.24
C ASN A 55 -5.06 5.52 -0.71
N LEU A 56 -4.53 4.33 -0.43
CA LEU A 56 -5.10 3.05 -0.83
C LEU A 56 -5.66 2.24 0.32
N LEU A 57 -5.68 2.77 1.55
CA LEU A 57 -6.13 2.03 2.73
C LEU A 57 -7.52 1.42 2.55
N ILE A 58 -7.66 0.20 3.03
CA ILE A 58 -8.95 -0.50 3.21
C ILE A 58 -9.15 -0.81 4.70
N LYS A 59 -10.41 -1.04 5.11
CA LYS A 59 -10.79 -1.17 6.53
C LYS A 59 -10.01 -2.22 7.32
N SER A 60 -9.44 -3.23 6.67
CA SER A 60 -8.67 -4.30 7.29
C SER A 60 -7.16 -4.06 7.33
N ASP A 61 -6.69 -2.90 6.86
CA ASP A 61 -5.27 -2.53 6.95
C ASP A 61 -4.93 -2.17 8.40
N ARG A 62 -3.92 -2.85 8.96
CA ARG A 62 -3.43 -2.72 10.34
C ARG A 62 -1.90 -2.69 10.44
N LEU A 63 -1.23 -2.82 9.29
CA LEU A 63 0.22 -2.84 9.17
C LEU A 63 0.64 -1.67 8.29
N PHE A 64 1.52 -0.84 8.83
CA PHE A 64 2.10 0.33 8.16
C PHE A 64 3.61 0.14 8.09
N HIS A 65 4.27 0.87 7.20
CA HIS A 65 5.69 0.64 6.93
C HIS A 65 6.42 1.97 6.72
N ILE A 66 7.51 2.14 7.47
CA ILE A 66 8.48 3.22 7.33
C ILE A 66 9.82 2.60 6.92
N VAL A 67 10.48 3.21 5.95
CA VAL A 67 11.85 2.85 5.56
C VAL A 67 12.82 3.93 6.04
N VAL A 68 13.84 3.51 6.77
CA VAL A 68 15.00 4.32 7.13
C VAL A 68 16.02 4.24 6.00
N ILE A 69 16.41 5.40 5.47
CA ILE A 69 17.38 5.52 4.38
C ILE A 69 18.72 5.92 5.01
N CYS A 70 19.68 5.01 4.94
CA CYS A 70 21.04 5.18 5.44
C CYS A 70 21.97 5.71 4.35
N THR A 71 23.01 6.43 4.75
CA THR A 71 24.04 6.94 3.83
C THR A 71 24.83 5.78 3.25
N GLU A 72 25.32 4.90 4.11
CA GLU A 72 26.03 3.67 3.77
C GLU A 72 25.15 2.44 3.99
N TRP A 73 25.63 1.26 3.58
CA TRP A 73 24.94 0.00 3.84
C TRP A 73 24.70 -0.15 5.36
N PRO A 74 23.44 -0.31 5.81
CA PRO A 74 23.14 -0.37 7.23
C PRO A 74 23.79 -1.59 7.91
N THR A 75 24.31 -1.39 9.11
CA THR A 75 24.94 -2.43 9.95
C THR A 75 24.02 -2.88 11.08
N MET A 76 24.26 -4.08 11.62
CA MET A 76 23.53 -4.60 12.77
C MET A 76 23.71 -3.71 13.99
N ASP A 77 24.90 -3.11 14.16
CA ASP A 77 25.15 -2.15 15.24
C ASP A 77 24.25 -0.91 15.13
N LEU A 78 24.09 -0.36 13.93
CA LEU A 78 23.19 0.78 13.69
C LEU A 78 21.74 0.38 13.98
N PHE A 79 21.33 -0.80 13.53
CA PHE A 79 19.99 -1.35 13.75
C PHE A 79 19.70 -1.52 15.26
N GLU A 80 20.60 -2.15 16.00
CA GLU A 80 20.46 -2.36 17.44
C GLU A 80 20.51 -1.04 18.23
N LYS A 81 21.36 -0.09 17.82
CA LYS A 81 21.42 1.26 18.41
C LYS A 81 20.12 2.04 18.20
N ILE A 82 19.51 1.93 17.03
CA ILE A 82 18.20 2.58 16.77
C ILE A 82 17.11 1.89 17.59
N PHE A 83 17.13 0.56 17.67
CA PHE A 83 16.17 -0.19 18.49
C PHE A 83 16.25 0.20 19.97
N SER A 84 17.43 0.24 20.58
CA SER A 84 17.60 0.62 21.99
C SER A 84 17.17 2.06 22.23
N THR A 85 17.57 3.00 21.37
CA THR A 85 17.18 4.42 21.51
C THR A 85 15.67 4.61 21.35
N LEU A 86 15.01 3.84 20.46
CA LEU A 86 13.55 3.85 20.34
C LEU A 86 12.91 3.32 21.62
N LEU A 87 13.41 2.21 22.16
CA LEU A 87 12.89 1.63 23.40
C LEU A 87 12.92 2.65 24.55
N ASP A 88 14.05 3.34 24.73
CA ASP A 88 14.20 4.39 25.75
C ASP A 88 13.24 5.56 25.51
N ASN A 89 13.20 6.11 24.28
CA ASN A 89 12.32 7.23 23.92
C ASN A 89 10.84 6.92 24.20
N PHE A 90 10.39 5.71 23.90
CA PHE A 90 9.00 5.30 24.10
C PHE A 90 8.67 4.99 25.56
N GLN A 91 9.63 4.48 26.34
CA GLN A 91 9.46 4.31 27.79
C GLN A 91 9.25 5.66 28.49
N GLU A 92 10.03 6.68 28.14
CA GLU A 92 9.91 8.02 28.70
C GLU A 92 8.61 8.72 28.28
N THR A 93 8.25 8.60 27.00
CA THR A 93 7.18 9.44 26.42
C THR A 93 5.79 8.79 26.48
N TRP A 94 5.67 7.45 26.46
CA TRP A 94 4.39 6.77 26.20
C TRP A 94 3.98 5.70 27.23
N LYS A 95 4.69 5.56 28.36
CA LYS A 95 4.30 4.81 29.57
C LYS A 95 3.38 3.59 29.32
N ASN A 96 3.83 2.65 28.47
CA ASN A 96 3.20 1.33 28.18
C ASN A 96 2.05 1.27 27.15
N GLN A 97 1.73 2.36 26.43
CA GLN A 97 0.72 2.30 25.34
C GLN A 97 1.27 1.70 24.04
N ILE A 98 2.59 1.58 23.94
CA ILE A 98 3.31 1.16 22.75
C ILE A 98 4.26 0.02 23.13
N ASN A 99 4.24 -1.06 22.35
CA ASN A 99 5.17 -2.17 22.48
C ASN A 99 6.10 -2.22 21.27
N ILE A 100 7.39 -2.50 21.47
CA ILE A 100 8.38 -2.55 20.39
C ILE A 100 9.04 -3.92 20.40
N LEU A 101 9.02 -4.58 19.25
CA LEU A 101 9.67 -5.87 19.04
C LEU A 101 10.73 -5.74 17.96
N CYS A 102 11.90 -6.28 18.24
CA CYS A 102 12.96 -6.47 17.28
C CYS A 102 12.85 -7.87 16.67
N GLN A 103 12.65 -7.96 15.35
CA GLN A 103 12.68 -9.22 14.63
C GLN A 103 14.02 -9.36 13.93
N LYS A 104 14.95 -10.08 14.57
CA LYS A 104 16.33 -10.20 14.09
C LYS A 104 16.43 -10.92 12.74
N ASP A 105 15.60 -11.94 12.49
CA ASP A 105 15.64 -12.71 11.24
C ASP A 105 15.25 -11.89 10.00
N ASP A 106 14.26 -11.01 10.17
CA ASP A 106 13.78 -10.13 9.10
C ASP A 106 14.48 -8.75 9.10
N GLU A 107 15.29 -8.46 10.12
CA GLU A 107 15.95 -7.16 10.36
C GLU A 107 14.94 -5.99 10.36
N ILE A 108 13.80 -6.21 11.01
CA ILE A 108 12.70 -5.25 11.11
C ILE A 108 12.44 -4.92 12.57
N ILE A 109 12.26 -3.63 12.86
CA ILE A 109 11.71 -3.16 14.14
C ILE A 109 10.21 -2.99 13.96
N ARG A 110 9.40 -3.66 14.79
CA ARG A 110 7.94 -3.51 14.79
C ARG A 110 7.47 -2.77 16.03
N VAL A 111 6.75 -1.68 15.81
CA VAL A 111 6.11 -0.88 16.86
C VAL A 111 4.62 -1.19 16.83
N TYR A 112 4.05 -1.57 17.97
CA TYR A 112 2.65 -1.96 18.13
C TYR A 112 1.91 -0.96 19.01
N THR A 113 0.64 -0.73 18.69
CA THR A 113 -0.30 -0.03 19.56
C THR A 113 -1.65 -0.73 19.54
N ASN A 114 -2.37 -0.66 20.64
CA ASN A 114 -3.75 -1.17 20.73
C ASN A 114 -4.73 -0.03 20.53
N THR A 115 -5.73 -0.25 19.68
CA THR A 115 -6.82 0.70 19.49
C THR A 115 -8.16 -0.01 19.66
N ILE A 116 -9.22 0.78 19.73
CA ILE A 116 -10.61 0.27 19.81
C ILE A 116 -10.93 -0.62 18.59
N GLU A 117 -10.36 -0.32 17.42
CA GLU A 117 -10.57 -1.07 16.17
C GLU A 117 -9.62 -2.28 16.01
N GLY A 118 -8.87 -2.61 17.07
CA GLY A 118 -7.89 -3.70 17.11
C GLY A 118 -6.43 -3.22 17.14
N PRO A 119 -5.49 -4.17 17.26
CA PRO A 119 -4.06 -3.87 17.29
C PRO A 119 -3.58 -3.39 15.91
N MET A 120 -2.69 -2.40 15.92
CA MET A 120 -2.02 -1.86 14.74
C MET A 120 -0.51 -1.90 14.93
N SER A 121 0.23 -1.94 13.83
CA SER A 121 1.69 -1.99 13.86
C SER A 121 2.35 -1.18 12.75
N VAL A 122 3.50 -0.58 13.07
CA VAL A 122 4.42 0.03 12.11
C VAL A 122 5.67 -0.85 12.04
N SER A 123 5.99 -1.36 10.85
CA SER A 123 7.29 -1.97 10.58
C SER A 123 8.27 -0.89 10.14
N ILE A 124 9.49 -0.96 10.66
CA ILE A 124 10.61 -0.09 10.31
C ILE A 124 11.69 -0.99 9.70
N SER A 125 12.05 -0.72 8.45
CA SER A 125 13.12 -1.43 7.73
C SER A 125 14.20 -0.45 7.27
N PHE A 126 15.37 -0.97 6.93
CA PHE A 126 16.54 -0.16 6.60
C PHE A 126 17.02 -0.42 5.18
N THR A 127 17.51 0.61 4.51
CA THR A 127 18.15 0.48 3.20
C THR A 127 19.17 1.59 2.98
N SER A 128 20.02 1.44 1.96
CA SER A 128 20.80 2.54 1.39
C SER A 128 20.65 2.55 -0.13
N LEU A 129 20.88 3.70 -0.76
CA LEU A 129 20.92 3.84 -2.21
C LEU A 129 22.15 3.14 -2.82
N SER A 130 23.23 2.97 -2.05
CA SER A 130 24.46 2.32 -2.52
C SER A 130 24.33 0.81 -2.71
N ILE A 131 23.32 0.18 -2.10
CA ILE A 131 23.16 -1.28 -2.05
C ILE A 131 22.98 -1.91 -3.44
N GLN A 132 22.41 -1.18 -4.41
CA GLN A 132 22.25 -1.71 -5.77
C GLN A 132 23.61 -2.00 -6.42
N LYS A 133 24.62 -1.16 -6.15
CA LYS A 133 25.93 -1.22 -6.81
C LYS A 133 26.93 -2.09 -6.05
N GLN A 134 26.86 -2.14 -4.73
CA GLN A 134 27.80 -2.88 -3.90
C GLN A 134 27.39 -4.35 -3.82
N GLN A 135 28.14 -5.31 -4.38
CA GLN A 135 27.76 -6.73 -4.30
C GLN A 135 28.33 -7.47 -3.09
N ASN A 136 29.47 -7.03 -2.54
CA ASN A 136 30.09 -7.53 -1.31
C ASN A 136 31.04 -6.46 -0.75
N PRO A 137 30.62 -5.63 0.21
CA PRO A 137 31.54 -4.72 0.87
C PRO A 137 32.57 -5.55 1.63
N GLN A 138 33.85 -5.35 1.33
CA GLN A 138 34.95 -5.90 2.14
C GLN A 138 35.01 -5.09 3.43
N THR A 139 34.10 -5.37 4.36
CA THR A 139 33.98 -4.66 5.64
C THR A 139 34.00 -5.67 6.77
N SER A 140 34.71 -5.35 7.85
CA SER A 140 34.71 -6.14 9.10
C SER A 140 33.40 -6.02 9.89
N GLU A 141 32.52 -5.10 9.52
CA GLU A 141 31.26 -4.81 10.19
C GLU A 141 30.16 -5.79 9.77
N GLN A 142 29.30 -6.16 10.73
CA GLN A 142 28.17 -7.04 10.46
C GLN A 142 27.05 -6.26 9.74
N LEU A 143 26.98 -6.42 8.42
CA LEU A 143 25.98 -5.76 7.56
C LEU A 143 24.60 -6.41 7.64
N LEU A 144 23.55 -5.61 7.44
CA LEU A 144 22.19 -6.13 7.24
C LEU A 144 22.10 -6.90 5.91
N SER A 145 21.17 -7.84 5.85
CA SER A 145 20.90 -8.67 4.68
C SER A 145 20.59 -7.81 3.46
N ARG A 146 21.40 -8.02 2.41
CA ARG A 146 21.19 -7.42 1.08
C ARG A 146 19.74 -7.60 0.61
N LYS A 147 19.18 -8.79 0.82
CA LYS A 147 17.81 -9.14 0.42
C LYS A 147 16.78 -8.24 1.10
N ASN A 148 16.92 -7.97 2.39
CA ASN A 148 15.97 -7.16 3.14
C ASN A 148 16.10 -5.68 2.80
N CYS A 149 17.32 -5.17 2.66
CA CYS A 149 17.53 -3.80 2.19
C CYS A 149 17.00 -3.58 0.76
N LEU A 150 17.25 -4.52 -0.16
CA LEU A 150 16.69 -4.43 -1.51
C LEU A 150 15.16 -4.42 -1.50
N LYS A 151 14.51 -5.27 -0.69
CA LYS A 151 13.04 -5.22 -0.52
C LYS A 151 12.56 -3.84 -0.07
N ALA A 152 13.23 -3.22 0.90
CA ALA A 152 12.89 -1.88 1.38
C ALA A 152 13.11 -0.81 0.30
N LEU A 153 14.21 -0.89 -0.46
CA LEU A 153 14.47 -0.01 -1.60
C LEU A 153 13.43 -0.17 -2.71
N TYR A 154 13.04 -1.40 -3.06
CA TYR A 154 12.00 -1.65 -4.04
C TYR A 154 10.66 -1.06 -3.62
N ALA A 155 10.34 -1.08 -2.32
CA ALA A 155 9.11 -0.48 -1.82
C ALA A 155 9.13 1.06 -1.92
N ILE A 156 10.29 1.70 -1.69
CA ILE A 156 10.47 3.15 -1.96
C ILE A 156 10.26 3.44 -3.45
N ASN A 157 10.94 2.69 -4.33
CA ASN A 157 10.85 2.94 -5.78
C ASN A 157 9.44 2.67 -6.33
N SER A 158 8.77 1.62 -5.84
CA SER A 158 7.35 1.35 -6.14
C SER A 158 6.46 2.51 -5.73
N PHE A 159 6.70 3.10 -4.55
CA PHE A 159 5.96 4.27 -4.11
C PHE A 159 6.21 5.49 -5.01
N GLN A 160 7.45 5.78 -5.38
CA GLN A 160 7.79 6.88 -6.30
C GLN A 160 7.17 6.68 -7.69
N TRP A 161 7.19 5.44 -8.19
CA TRP A 161 6.54 5.10 -9.45
C TRP A 161 5.02 5.29 -9.37
N PHE A 162 4.38 4.82 -8.29
CA PHE A 162 2.95 5.03 -8.05
C PHE A 162 2.60 6.53 -8.04
N GLN A 163 3.42 7.32 -7.34
CA GLN A 163 3.22 8.76 -7.22
C GLN A 163 3.28 9.49 -8.57
N SER A 164 4.16 9.05 -9.47
CA SER A 164 4.34 9.65 -10.79
C SER A 164 3.33 9.16 -11.85
N HIS A 165 2.78 7.96 -11.70
CA HIS A 165 1.96 7.33 -12.75
C HIS A 165 0.48 7.15 -12.39
N ILE A 166 0.12 7.13 -11.12
CA ILE A 166 -1.23 6.76 -10.66
C ILE A 166 -1.86 7.83 -9.76
N SER A 167 -1.09 8.55 -8.95
CA SER A 167 -1.67 9.45 -7.93
C SER A 167 -2.58 10.57 -8.47
N THR A 168 -2.40 11.00 -9.71
CA THR A 168 -3.24 12.02 -10.37
C THR A 168 -4.52 11.46 -10.98
N GLU A 169 -4.66 10.13 -11.06
CA GLU A 169 -5.74 9.46 -11.77
C GLU A 169 -7.01 9.36 -10.92
N LYS A 170 -8.09 10.02 -11.37
CA LYS A 170 -9.34 10.16 -10.61
C LYS A 170 -9.95 8.83 -10.15
N HIS A 171 -9.92 7.81 -11.00
CA HIS A 171 -10.58 6.54 -10.74
C HIS A 171 -9.67 5.49 -10.10
N ALA A 172 -8.35 5.64 -10.21
CA ALA A 172 -7.41 4.59 -9.84
C ALA A 172 -7.49 4.20 -8.35
N PRO A 173 -7.52 5.13 -7.37
CA PRO A 173 -7.53 4.75 -5.96
C PRO A 173 -8.75 3.88 -5.58
N ALA A 174 -9.93 4.21 -6.10
CA ALA A 174 -11.14 3.45 -5.83
C ALA A 174 -11.07 2.03 -6.42
N LEU A 175 -10.61 1.90 -7.66
CA LEU A 175 -10.47 0.60 -8.33
C LEU A 175 -9.43 -0.28 -7.65
N ILE A 176 -8.28 0.30 -7.28
CA ILE A 176 -7.22 -0.41 -6.57
C ILE A 176 -7.73 -0.89 -5.21
N ARG A 177 -8.43 -0.04 -4.43
CA ARG A 177 -9.04 -0.46 -3.16
C ARG A 177 -10.03 -1.61 -3.34
N CYS A 178 -10.87 -1.59 -4.37
CA CYS A 178 -11.79 -2.69 -4.67
C CYS A 178 -11.05 -4.01 -4.96
N LEU A 179 -10.02 -3.97 -5.80
CA LEU A 179 -9.23 -5.15 -6.16
C LEU A 179 -8.39 -5.65 -4.97
N ARG A 180 -7.77 -4.75 -4.19
CA ARG A 180 -7.08 -5.10 -2.92
C ARG A 180 -8.03 -5.73 -1.90
N TYR A 181 -9.26 -5.22 -1.81
CA TYR A 181 -10.27 -5.85 -0.96
C TYR A 181 -10.58 -7.27 -1.45
N LYS A 182 -10.69 -7.46 -2.78
CA LYS A 182 -10.92 -8.79 -3.37
C LYS A 182 -9.79 -9.77 -3.05
N THR A 183 -8.52 -9.37 -3.15
CA THR A 183 -7.39 -10.26 -2.80
C THR A 183 -7.37 -10.64 -1.33
N LYS A 184 -7.94 -9.82 -0.43
CA LYS A 184 -8.09 -10.18 0.99
C LYS A 184 -9.22 -11.16 1.26
N ILE A 185 -10.36 -11.04 0.60
CA ILE A 185 -11.53 -11.91 0.86
C ILE A 185 -11.46 -13.23 0.10
N LEU A 186 -10.88 -13.24 -1.10
CA LEU A 186 -10.85 -14.39 -1.98
C LEU A 186 -9.50 -15.10 -1.86
N VAL A 187 -9.48 -16.25 -1.17
CA VAL A 187 -8.27 -17.06 -0.94
C VAL A 187 -7.51 -17.35 -2.24
N LYS A 188 -8.21 -17.62 -3.34
CA LYS A 188 -7.63 -17.88 -4.66
C LYS A 188 -6.87 -16.70 -5.28
N TRP A 189 -7.12 -15.47 -4.83
CA TRP A 189 -6.45 -14.23 -5.26
C TRP A 189 -5.47 -13.69 -4.22
N LYS A 190 -5.31 -14.36 -3.08
CA LYS A 190 -4.47 -13.90 -1.96
C LYS A 190 -3.00 -13.74 -2.37
N SER A 191 -2.54 -14.54 -3.31
CA SER A 191 -1.15 -14.53 -3.78
C SER A 191 -0.84 -13.37 -4.74
N LEU A 192 -1.84 -12.60 -5.18
CA LEU A 192 -1.64 -11.45 -6.06
C LEU A 192 -1.16 -10.23 -5.23
N PRO A 193 0.08 -9.74 -5.45
CA PRO A 193 0.59 -8.58 -4.74
C PRO A 193 -0.20 -7.30 -5.05
N SER A 194 -0.25 -6.36 -4.10
CA SER A 194 -0.94 -5.08 -4.28
C SER A 194 -0.32 -4.27 -5.42
N GLU A 195 1.00 -4.36 -5.58
CA GLU A 195 1.80 -3.69 -6.60
C GLU A 195 1.42 -4.17 -8.01
N VAL A 196 1.05 -5.45 -8.17
CA VAL A 196 0.55 -5.95 -9.46
C VAL A 196 -0.75 -5.25 -9.83
N ILE A 197 -1.67 -5.10 -8.89
CA ILE A 197 -2.93 -4.40 -9.11
C ILE A 197 -2.66 -2.95 -9.55
N GLU A 198 -1.73 -2.27 -8.89
CA GLU A 198 -1.32 -0.90 -9.23
C GLU A 198 -0.81 -0.82 -10.67
N ILE A 199 0.12 -1.70 -11.07
CA ILE A 199 0.66 -1.74 -12.43
C ILE A 199 -0.42 -2.04 -13.48
N LEU A 200 -1.29 -3.03 -13.22
CA LEU A 200 -2.36 -3.39 -14.14
C LEU A 200 -3.36 -2.25 -14.33
N ILE A 201 -3.67 -1.50 -13.26
CA ILE A 201 -4.53 -0.32 -13.33
C ILE A 201 -3.87 0.77 -14.16
N ALA A 202 -2.58 1.06 -13.97
CA ALA A 202 -1.86 2.02 -14.80
C ALA A 202 -1.89 1.65 -16.30
N HIS A 203 -1.63 0.38 -16.62
CA HIS A 203 -1.73 -0.11 -18.01
C HIS A 203 -3.16 0.00 -18.55
N ALA A 204 -4.18 -0.28 -17.74
CA ALA A 204 -5.57 -0.19 -18.16
C ALA A 204 -6.05 1.26 -18.37
N LEU A 205 -5.58 2.21 -17.57
CA LEU A 205 -5.87 3.64 -17.70
C LEU A 205 -5.38 4.22 -19.04
N SER A 206 -4.25 3.72 -19.55
CA SER A 206 -3.75 4.10 -20.89
C SER A 206 -4.71 3.74 -22.04
N LYS A 207 -5.69 2.84 -21.79
CA LYS A 207 -6.62 2.31 -22.80
C LYS A 207 -8.07 2.69 -22.56
N SER A 208 -8.44 3.14 -21.36
CA SER A 208 -9.82 3.46 -21.00
C SER A 208 -9.88 4.56 -19.96
N VAL A 209 -10.79 5.53 -20.18
CA VAL A 209 -11.03 6.64 -19.26
C VAL A 209 -12.11 6.31 -18.22
N SER A 210 -13.01 5.36 -18.54
CA SER A 210 -14.11 5.00 -17.62
C SER A 210 -13.66 3.98 -16.56
N ALA A 211 -14.11 4.15 -15.32
CA ALA A 211 -13.79 3.25 -14.21
C ALA A 211 -14.18 1.78 -14.52
N VAL A 212 -15.35 1.58 -15.13
CA VAL A 212 -15.84 0.27 -15.56
C VAL A 212 -14.96 -0.32 -16.65
N GLY A 213 -14.55 0.47 -17.65
CA GLY A 213 -13.66 0.00 -18.71
C GLY A 213 -12.27 -0.37 -18.18
N VAL A 214 -11.72 0.42 -17.26
CA VAL A 214 -10.43 0.12 -16.60
C VAL A 214 -10.54 -1.18 -15.81
N PHE A 215 -11.58 -1.34 -15.00
CA PHE A 215 -11.80 -2.57 -14.22
C PHE A 215 -11.94 -3.80 -15.11
N ARG A 216 -12.73 -3.69 -16.20
CA ARG A 216 -12.89 -4.76 -17.19
C ARG A 216 -11.54 -5.16 -17.79
N ARG A 217 -10.74 -4.17 -18.19
CA ARG A 217 -9.42 -4.39 -18.81
C ARG A 217 -8.48 -5.13 -17.87
N VAL A 218 -8.47 -4.81 -16.58
CA VAL A 218 -7.68 -5.57 -15.58
C VAL A 218 -8.13 -7.03 -15.53
N LEU A 219 -9.44 -7.29 -15.51
CA LEU A 219 -9.95 -8.67 -15.56
C LEU A 219 -9.57 -9.36 -16.86
N GLU A 220 -9.64 -8.68 -18.00
CA GLU A 220 -9.26 -9.23 -19.30
C GLU A 220 -7.77 -9.59 -19.36
N TYR A 221 -6.88 -8.73 -18.85
CA TYR A 221 -5.45 -9.02 -18.74
C TYR A 221 -5.20 -10.30 -17.92
N LEU A 222 -5.80 -10.41 -16.74
CA LEU A 222 -5.64 -11.60 -15.89
C LEU A 222 -6.29 -12.85 -16.52
N SER A 223 -7.43 -12.68 -17.20
CA SER A 223 -8.20 -13.77 -17.81
C SER A 223 -7.52 -14.36 -19.05
N SER A 224 -6.76 -13.57 -19.79
CA SER A 224 -6.06 -13.99 -21.00
C SER A 224 -4.79 -14.79 -20.72
N GLY A 225 -4.49 -15.10 -19.46
CA GLY A 225 -3.32 -15.88 -19.09
C GLY A 225 -2.05 -15.08 -18.85
N LEU A 226 -2.14 -13.76 -18.59
CA LEU A 226 -0.97 -12.92 -18.25
C LEU A 226 -0.06 -13.53 -17.16
N VAL A 227 -0.66 -14.23 -16.20
CA VAL A 227 -0.02 -14.78 -15.01
C VAL A 227 0.48 -16.22 -15.21
N LEU A 228 0.09 -16.90 -16.30
CA LEU A 228 0.49 -18.29 -16.57
C LEU A 228 1.99 -18.40 -16.84
N TYR A 229 2.53 -19.62 -16.73
CA TYR A 229 3.96 -19.88 -16.89
C TYR A 229 4.48 -19.52 -18.29
N ASP A 230 3.69 -19.82 -19.31
CA ASP A 230 3.89 -19.48 -20.73
C ASP A 230 3.27 -18.13 -21.11
N GLY A 231 2.70 -17.42 -20.13
CA GLY A 231 2.11 -16.11 -20.33
C GLY A 231 3.17 -15.02 -20.54
N PRO A 232 2.77 -13.85 -21.07
CA PRO A 232 3.69 -12.74 -21.31
C PRO A 232 4.31 -12.14 -20.04
N GLY A 233 3.76 -12.44 -18.86
CA GLY A 233 4.25 -11.93 -17.58
C GLY A 233 4.03 -10.43 -17.39
N LEU A 234 4.52 -9.89 -16.26
CA LEU A 234 4.43 -8.47 -15.96
C LEU A 234 5.76 -7.96 -15.42
N ARG A 235 6.38 -7.04 -16.18
CA ARG A 235 7.65 -6.42 -15.80
C ARG A 235 7.47 -5.45 -14.64
N ILE A 236 8.39 -5.43 -13.69
CA ILE A 236 8.40 -4.44 -12.60
C ILE A 236 8.99 -3.10 -13.13
N PRO A 237 8.20 -2.01 -13.23
CA PRO A 237 8.65 -0.76 -13.87
C PRO A 237 9.85 -0.07 -13.22
N TRP A 238 10.10 -0.33 -11.94
CA TRP A 238 11.15 0.30 -11.15
C TRP A 238 12.38 -0.60 -10.91
N GLN A 239 12.50 -1.68 -11.68
CA GLN A 239 13.67 -2.57 -11.67
C GLN A 239 14.22 -2.69 -13.10
N THR A 240 15.53 -2.50 -13.23
CA THR A 240 16.21 -2.43 -14.54
C THR A 240 16.63 -3.81 -15.07
N ASP A 241 16.60 -4.85 -14.23
CA ASP A 241 17.13 -6.19 -14.54
C ASP A 241 16.35 -6.91 -15.66
N GLU A 242 17.04 -7.79 -16.40
CA GLU A 242 16.53 -8.53 -17.56
C GLU A 242 15.49 -9.60 -17.19
N ILE A 243 15.61 -10.22 -16.02
CA ILE A 243 14.65 -11.20 -15.49
C ILE A 243 13.84 -10.51 -14.39
N ASN A 244 12.72 -9.93 -14.78
CA ASN A 244 11.95 -9.05 -13.90
C ASN A 244 10.45 -9.27 -14.02
N ASN A 245 10.03 -10.54 -14.08
CA ASN A 245 8.62 -10.87 -14.05
C ASN A 245 8.13 -10.99 -12.60
N ILE A 246 7.20 -10.13 -12.23
CA ILE A 246 6.65 -10.08 -10.86
C ILE A 246 5.98 -11.39 -10.43
N PHE A 247 5.61 -12.25 -11.37
CA PHE A 247 4.93 -13.51 -11.12
C PHE A 247 5.85 -14.69 -10.86
N ASP A 248 7.18 -14.57 -11.00
CA ASP A 248 8.11 -15.71 -10.97
C ASP A 248 8.05 -16.55 -9.68
N LYS A 249 7.56 -15.96 -8.57
CA LYS A 249 7.41 -16.66 -7.28
C LYS A 249 6.08 -17.38 -7.12
N LEU A 250 5.16 -17.24 -8.06
CA LEU A 250 3.85 -17.89 -8.00
C LEU A 250 3.96 -19.35 -8.47
N THR A 251 3.32 -20.23 -7.72
CA THR A 251 3.12 -21.64 -8.10
C THR A 251 2.10 -21.74 -9.24
N ASP A 252 2.16 -22.84 -10.01
CA ASP A 252 1.20 -23.07 -11.09
C ASP A 252 -0.26 -23.08 -10.62
N GLN A 253 -0.50 -23.60 -9.41
CA GLN A 253 -1.82 -23.57 -8.81
C GLN A 253 -2.30 -22.14 -8.52
N GLU A 254 -1.44 -21.28 -7.99
CA GLU A 254 -1.77 -19.87 -7.74
C GLU A 254 -2.04 -19.14 -9.05
N ARG A 255 -1.23 -19.38 -10.08
CA ARG A 255 -1.40 -18.81 -11.43
C ARG A 255 -2.75 -19.19 -12.02
N ASN A 256 -3.07 -20.49 -12.01
CA ASN A 256 -4.35 -21.02 -12.48
C ASN A 256 -5.55 -20.47 -11.70
N ASN A 257 -5.43 -20.41 -10.37
CA ASN A 257 -6.46 -19.84 -9.50
C ASN A 257 -6.74 -18.37 -9.84
N ILE A 258 -5.70 -17.56 -10.02
CA ILE A 258 -5.84 -16.13 -10.36
C ILE A 258 -6.55 -15.98 -11.71
N THR A 259 -6.06 -16.66 -12.74
CA THR A 259 -6.62 -16.61 -14.10
C THR A 259 -8.07 -17.10 -14.15
N HIS A 260 -8.38 -18.24 -13.52
CA HIS A 260 -9.74 -18.79 -13.48
C HIS A 260 -10.73 -17.83 -12.82
N GLU A 261 -10.36 -17.25 -11.68
CA GLU A 261 -11.24 -16.32 -10.97
C GLU A 261 -11.39 -14.97 -11.70
N ALA A 262 -10.37 -14.53 -12.44
CA ALA A 262 -10.49 -13.39 -13.35
C ALA A 262 -11.49 -13.67 -14.48
N GLN A 263 -11.43 -14.85 -15.10
CA GLN A 263 -12.36 -15.27 -16.15
C GLN A 263 -13.81 -15.30 -15.62
N ASN A 264 -14.00 -15.80 -14.41
CA ASN A 264 -15.31 -15.74 -13.75
C ASN A 264 -15.77 -14.30 -13.54
N GLY A 265 -14.91 -13.44 -12.98
CA GLY A 265 -15.22 -12.02 -12.79
C GLY A 265 -15.64 -11.32 -14.08
N LEU A 266 -14.94 -11.63 -15.19
CA LEU A 266 -15.27 -11.07 -16.49
C LEU A 266 -16.65 -11.54 -16.98
N ARG A 267 -16.98 -12.83 -16.83
CA ARG A 267 -18.33 -13.35 -17.14
C ARG A 267 -19.40 -12.67 -16.31
N PHE A 268 -19.20 -12.55 -14.99
CA PHE A 268 -20.13 -11.84 -14.10
C PHE A 268 -20.34 -10.38 -14.55
N MET A 269 -19.28 -9.70 -14.95
CA MET A 269 -19.33 -8.35 -15.46
C MET A 269 -20.11 -8.24 -16.78
N THR A 270 -19.87 -9.14 -17.73
CA THR A 270 -20.59 -9.22 -19.01
C THR A 270 -22.09 -9.38 -18.81
N PHE A 271 -22.50 -10.19 -17.82
CA PHE A 271 -23.91 -10.41 -17.50
C PHE A 271 -24.52 -9.42 -16.49
N GLY A 272 -23.86 -8.30 -16.21
CA GLY A 272 -24.38 -7.27 -15.29
C GLY A 272 -24.48 -7.71 -13.83
N LYS A 273 -23.76 -8.77 -13.44
CA LYS A 273 -23.77 -9.38 -12.10
C LYS A 273 -22.46 -9.14 -11.35
N LEU A 274 -21.76 -8.04 -11.65
CA LEU A 274 -20.48 -7.69 -11.02
C LEU A 274 -20.62 -7.56 -9.49
N ASN A 275 -21.75 -7.02 -9.02
CA ASN A 275 -22.04 -6.93 -7.58
C ASN A 275 -21.99 -8.29 -6.90
N LYS A 276 -22.57 -9.35 -7.50
CA LYS A 276 -22.51 -10.71 -6.96
C LYS A 276 -21.07 -11.22 -6.89
N TRP A 277 -20.25 -10.92 -7.89
CA TRP A 277 -18.84 -11.31 -7.87
C TRP A 277 -18.06 -10.56 -6.78
N LEU A 278 -18.35 -9.28 -6.54
CA LEU A 278 -17.74 -8.52 -5.46
C LEU A 278 -18.22 -8.96 -4.07
N GLU A 279 -19.51 -9.29 -3.95
CA GLU A 279 -20.22 -9.68 -2.72
C GLU A 279 -20.14 -11.18 -2.40
N GLN A 280 -19.38 -11.97 -3.16
CA GLN A 280 -19.26 -13.43 -2.99
C GLN A 280 -18.74 -13.89 -1.61
N TYR A 281 -18.46 -12.96 -0.69
CA TYR A 281 -18.38 -13.19 0.74
C TYR A 281 -19.13 -12.07 1.46
N GLU A 282 -19.96 -12.45 2.45
CA GLU A 282 -20.93 -11.57 3.10
C GLU A 282 -20.31 -10.25 3.58
N VAL A 283 -20.70 -9.15 2.93
CA VAL A 283 -20.61 -7.83 3.55
C VAL A 283 -21.63 -7.85 4.70
N PRO A 284 -21.26 -7.49 5.95
CA PRO A 284 -22.23 -7.37 7.03
C PRO A 284 -23.38 -6.52 6.52
N LYS A 285 -24.58 -7.09 6.50
CA LYS A 285 -25.77 -6.41 6.00
C LYS A 285 -25.92 -5.15 6.85
N ALA A 286 -25.63 -3.98 6.27
CA ALA A 286 -25.98 -2.73 6.90
C ALA A 286 -27.47 -2.79 7.21
N THR A 287 -27.83 -2.70 8.48
CA THR A 287 -29.22 -2.56 8.93
C THR A 287 -29.77 -1.31 8.26
N LYS A 288 -30.56 -1.54 7.22
CA LYS A 288 -31.20 -0.52 6.42
C LYS A 288 -32.28 0.17 7.25
N SER A 289 -31.96 1.26 7.94
CA SER A 289 -32.93 2.33 8.19
C SER A 289 -32.88 3.29 7.00
N TYR A 290 -33.52 2.90 5.88
CA TYR A 290 -33.85 3.86 4.83
C TYR A 290 -34.92 4.80 5.39
N GLN A 291 -34.52 5.93 5.95
CA GLN A 291 -35.40 7.10 5.94
C GLN A 291 -35.52 7.53 4.47
N LYS A 292 -36.68 7.22 3.87
CA LYS A 292 -37.05 7.76 2.56
C LYS A 292 -36.92 9.28 2.63
N ARG A 293 -36.03 9.86 1.83
CA ARG A 293 -36.10 11.29 1.56
C ARG A 293 -37.41 11.54 0.79
N PRO A 294 -38.21 12.55 1.14
CA PRO A 294 -39.38 12.90 0.36
C PRO A 294 -38.93 13.27 -1.06
N CYS A 295 -39.50 12.61 -2.07
CA CYS A 295 -39.38 13.05 -3.45
C CYS A 295 -40.20 14.34 -3.56
N SER A 296 -39.60 15.42 -4.06
CA SER A 296 -40.31 16.70 -4.28
C SER A 296 -41.45 16.51 -5.27
N ASP A 297 -42.65 16.94 -4.89
CA ASP A 297 -43.91 16.94 -5.65
C ASP A 297 -43.86 17.80 -6.93
N TYR A 298 -43.13 17.36 -7.95
CA TYR A 298 -43.18 17.99 -9.29
C TYR A 298 -43.99 17.18 -10.32
N ASP A 299 -44.25 15.89 -10.08
CA ASP A 299 -44.98 15.03 -11.03
C ASP A 299 -46.51 15.00 -10.82
N ASN A 300 -47.01 15.47 -9.67
CA ASN A 300 -48.45 15.51 -9.39
C ASN A 300 -49.18 16.71 -10.03
N GLN A 301 -48.45 17.76 -10.48
CA GLN A 301 -49.08 18.92 -11.13
C GLN A 301 -49.32 18.74 -12.64
N MET A 302 -48.61 17.82 -13.31
CA MET A 302 -48.83 17.51 -14.73
C MET A 302 -50.02 16.56 -14.95
N SER A 303 -50.28 15.66 -14.01
CA SER A 303 -51.40 14.69 -14.12
C SER A 303 -52.75 15.33 -13.81
N ALA A 304 -52.81 16.32 -12.90
CA ALA A 304 -54.04 17.06 -12.60
C ALA A 304 -54.45 18.03 -13.74
N LYS A 305 -53.48 18.59 -14.49
CA LYS A 305 -53.77 19.47 -15.64
C LYS A 305 -54.28 18.71 -16.87
N ARG A 306 -53.96 17.43 -17.02
CA ARG A 306 -54.49 16.61 -18.14
C ARG A 306 -55.94 16.17 -17.91
N GLN A 307 -56.34 15.92 -16.66
CA GLN A 307 -57.72 15.53 -16.35
C GLN A 307 -58.74 16.70 -16.42
N CYS A 308 -58.32 17.95 -16.20
CA CYS A 308 -59.24 19.10 -16.35
C CYS A 308 -59.53 19.48 -17.81
N ILE A 309 -58.63 19.20 -18.76
CA ILE A 309 -58.81 19.56 -20.18
C ILE A 309 -59.74 18.57 -20.91
N GLU A 310 -59.79 17.30 -20.49
CA GLU A 310 -60.71 16.31 -21.06
C GLU A 310 -62.16 16.48 -20.59
N SER A 311 -62.40 17.12 -19.44
CA SER A 311 -63.75 17.36 -18.92
C SER A 311 -64.48 18.57 -19.54
N GLU A 312 -63.77 19.51 -20.18
CA GLU A 312 -64.41 20.69 -20.81
C GLU A 312 -64.80 20.49 -22.28
N ASN A 313 -64.32 19.44 -22.95
CA ASN A 313 -64.67 19.13 -24.36
C ASN A 313 -65.85 18.16 -24.54
N ILE A 314 -66.57 17.81 -23.46
CA ILE A 314 -67.78 16.94 -23.52
C ILE A 314 -69.08 17.74 -23.23
N LYS A 315 -68.99 19.06 -23.05
CA LYS A 315 -70.17 19.94 -23.00
C LYS A 315 -70.03 21.13 -23.94
N LYS A 316 -70.18 20.88 -25.24
CA LYS A 316 -70.68 21.81 -26.24
C LYS A 316 -71.31 21.04 -27.40
#